data_AF-A0A9E4ZPC9-F1
#
_entry.id   AF-A0A9E4ZPC9-F1
#
_cell.length_a   1.000
_cell.length_b   1.000
_cell.length_c   1.000
_cell.angle_alpha   90.00
_cell.angle_beta   90.00
_cell.angle_gamma   90.00
#
_symmetry.space_group_name_H-M   'P 1'
#
loop_
_entity.id
_entity.type
_entity.pdbx_description
1 polymer ?
#
loop_
_entity_poly.entity_id
_entity_poly.type
_entity_poly.pdbx_seq_one_letter_code
_entity_poly.pdbx_strand_id
1 'polypeptide(L)'
;MNKALAKAEKEAEKKDHKKQWIEKMIKSAKTYYKLCPYFDKKTNKCFLTLGEKCPREGKYENCPIFLGYLENKYQEITSKKKMLPMDFLDLAQYA
;
A
#
# COMPACT_ATOMS: atom_id res chain seq x y z
N MET A 1 -22.59 -16.32 -23.81
CA MET A 1 -21.34 -15.74 -23.24
C MET A 1 -21.11 -16.34 -21.86
N ASN A 2 -19.99 -17.03 -21.68
CA ASN A 2 -19.70 -17.84 -20.49
C ASN A 2 -19.49 -16.95 -19.25
N LYS A 3 -20.36 -17.08 -18.23
CA LYS A 3 -20.26 -16.37 -16.93
C LYS A 3 -18.87 -16.50 -16.27
N ALA A 4 -18.15 -17.58 -16.53
CA ALA A 4 -16.79 -17.81 -16.03
C ALA A 4 -15.77 -16.81 -16.60
N LEU A 5 -15.87 -16.46 -17.89
CA LEU A 5 -14.96 -15.51 -18.54
C LEU A 5 -15.14 -14.10 -17.96
N ALA A 6 -16.40 -13.65 -17.84
CA ALA A 6 -16.73 -12.34 -17.30
C ALA A 6 -16.34 -12.17 -15.82
N LYS A 7 -16.30 -13.26 -15.04
CA LYS A 7 -15.81 -13.24 -13.65
C LYS A 7 -14.27 -13.11 -13.61
N ALA A 8 -13.56 -13.86 -14.46
CA ALA A 8 -12.11 -13.80 -14.56
C ALA A 8 -11.62 -12.42 -15.03
N GLU A 9 -12.28 -11.81 -16.00
CA GLU A 9 -11.96 -10.46 -16.50
C GLU A 9 -12.12 -9.40 -15.40
N LYS A 10 -13.24 -9.41 -14.67
CA LYS A 10 -13.47 -8.48 -13.54
C LYS A 10 -12.47 -8.67 -12.41
N GLU A 11 -12.02 -9.89 -12.14
CA GLU A 11 -11.01 -10.16 -11.12
C GLU A 11 -9.61 -9.69 -11.56
N ALA A 12 -9.28 -9.83 -12.85
CA ALA A 12 -8.05 -9.31 -13.43
C ALA A 12 -8.01 -7.77 -13.37
N GLU A 13 -9.10 -7.11 -13.76
CA GLU A 13 -9.24 -5.65 -13.73
C GLU A 13 -9.08 -5.08 -12.31
N LYS A 14 -9.70 -5.72 -11.30
CA LYS A 14 -9.52 -5.34 -9.89
C LYS A 14 -8.07 -5.50 -9.40
N LYS A 15 -7.40 -6.58 -9.81
CA LYS A 15 -5.98 -6.79 -9.48
C LYS A 15 -5.12 -5.70 -10.09
N ASP A 16 -5.44 -5.27 -11.31
CA ASP A 16 -4.71 -4.20 -11.99
C ASP A 16 -4.92 -2.85 -11.30
N HIS A 17 -6.17 -2.48 -11.01
CA HIS A 17 -6.49 -1.22 -10.30
C HIS A 17 -5.83 -1.15 -8.91
N LYS A 18 -5.78 -2.26 -8.19
CA LYS A 18 -5.08 -2.35 -6.90
C LYS A 18 -3.58 -2.07 -7.08
N LYS A 19 -2.93 -2.71 -8.05
CA LYS A 19 -1.49 -2.51 -8.33
C LYS A 19 -1.19 -1.06 -8.71
N GLN A 20 -1.97 -0.49 -9.63
CA GLN A 20 -1.82 0.90 -10.05
C GLN A 20 -1.96 1.88 -8.88
N TRP A 21 -2.95 1.66 -8.01
CA TRP A 21 -3.13 2.48 -6.82
C TRP A 21 -1.95 2.35 -5.84
N ILE A 22 -1.45 1.13 -5.59
CA ILE A 22 -0.28 0.91 -4.72
C ILE A 22 0.95 1.62 -5.27
N GLU A 23 1.25 1.47 -6.57
CA GLU A 23 2.38 2.16 -7.20
C GLU A 23 2.26 3.68 -7.07
N LYS A 24 1.05 4.22 -7.23
CA LYS A 24 0.76 5.62 -7.02
C LYS A 24 1.03 6.06 -5.58
N MET A 25 0.59 5.28 -4.59
CA MET A 25 0.85 5.57 -3.17
C MET A 25 2.33 5.54 -2.83
N ILE A 26 3.10 4.61 -3.39
CA ILE A 26 4.55 4.56 -3.20
C ILE A 26 5.22 5.81 -3.80
N LYS A 27 4.83 6.19 -5.03
CA LYS A 27 5.35 7.39 -5.69
C LYS A 27 5.04 8.65 -4.88
N SER A 28 3.81 8.80 -4.41
CA SER A 28 3.39 9.91 -3.55
C SER A 28 4.18 9.93 -2.23
N ALA A 29 4.32 8.80 -1.53
CA ALA A 29 5.11 8.72 -0.29
C ALA A 29 6.57 9.19 -0.48
N LYS A 30 7.20 8.81 -1.61
CA LYS A 30 8.56 9.23 -1.97
C LYS A 30 8.69 10.75 -2.20
N THR A 31 7.61 11.43 -2.60
CA THR A 31 7.61 12.90 -2.75
C THR A 31 7.76 13.61 -1.39
N TYR A 32 7.18 13.04 -0.34
CA TYR A 32 7.18 13.66 1.00
C TYR A 32 8.34 13.20 1.88
N TYR A 33 8.76 11.94 1.74
CA TYR A 33 9.67 11.30 2.68
C TYR A 33 10.84 10.62 1.97
N LYS A 34 12.06 11.07 2.29
CA LYS A 34 13.31 10.46 1.78
C LYS A 34 13.51 9.00 2.23
N LEU A 35 13.00 8.66 3.42
CA LEU A 35 12.99 7.31 3.99
C LEU A 35 11.56 6.94 4.37
N CYS A 36 11.24 5.65 4.45
CA CYS A 36 9.95 5.13 4.88
C CYS A 36 9.49 5.79 6.19
N PRO A 37 8.29 6.37 6.26
CA PRO A 37 7.81 7.03 7.48
C PRO A 37 7.63 6.05 8.66
N TYR A 38 7.58 4.75 8.37
CA TYR A 38 7.47 3.69 9.37
C TYR A 38 8.82 3.10 9.79
N PHE A 39 9.94 3.70 9.37
CA PHE A 39 11.27 3.24 9.73
C PHE A 39 11.85 4.09 10.87
N ASP A 40 12.26 3.43 11.96
CA ASP A 40 13.03 4.08 13.01
C ASP A 40 14.53 3.96 12.72
N LYS A 41 15.15 5.08 12.36
CA LYS A 41 16.59 5.17 12.10
C LYS A 41 17.44 4.91 13.35
N LYS A 42 16.94 5.19 14.56
CA LYS A 42 17.71 5.02 15.81
C LYS A 42 17.87 3.55 16.18
N THR A 43 16.79 2.78 16.02
CA THR A 43 16.75 1.38 16.43
C THR A 43 16.79 0.38 15.26
N ASN A 44 16.76 0.89 14.02
CA ASN A 44 16.68 0.11 12.78
C ASN A 44 15.42 -0.79 12.74
N LYS A 45 14.31 -0.32 13.32
CA LYS A 45 13.04 -1.05 13.47
C LYS A 45 11.97 -0.58 12.49
N CYS A 46 10.99 -1.42 12.24
CA CYS A 46 9.83 -1.13 11.40
C CYS A 46 8.55 -1.07 12.24
N PHE A 47 7.89 0.08 12.24
CA PHE A 47 6.65 0.30 13.01
C PHE A 47 5.45 -0.48 12.48
N LEU A 48 5.49 -0.93 11.22
CA LEU A 48 4.44 -1.78 10.64
C LEU A 48 4.51 -3.25 11.12
N THR A 49 5.61 -3.67 11.73
CA THR A 49 5.84 -5.04 12.23
C THR A 49 6.04 -5.05 13.74
N LEU A 50 5.31 -4.19 14.47
CA LEU A 50 5.40 -4.10 15.94
C LEU A 50 6.83 -3.83 16.47
N GLY A 51 7.70 -3.23 15.65
CA GLY A 51 9.07 -2.90 16.04
C GLY A 51 10.09 -4.01 15.77
N GLU A 52 9.81 -4.98 14.90
CA GLU A 52 10.83 -5.88 14.37
C GLU A 52 11.88 -5.14 13.52
N LYS A 53 13.03 -5.77 13.27
CA LYS A 53 14.10 -5.18 12.48
C LYS A 53 13.64 -4.89 11.06
N CYS A 54 13.91 -3.68 10.56
CA CYS A 54 13.53 -3.31 9.20
C CYS A 54 14.42 -4.04 8.17
N PRO A 55 13.85 -4.85 7.25
CA PRO A 55 14.64 -5.59 6.26
C PRO A 55 15.17 -4.69 5.14
N ARG A 56 14.71 -3.45 5.05
CA ARG A 56 15.02 -2.51 3.97
C ARG A 56 15.68 -1.21 4.44
N GLU A 57 15.97 -1.10 5.74
CA GLU A 57 16.67 0.07 6.31
C GLU A 57 16.02 1.41 5.90
N GLY A 58 14.69 1.43 5.86
CA GLY A 58 13.92 2.62 5.45
C GLY A 58 13.73 2.81 3.95
N LYS A 59 14.22 1.91 3.08
CA LYS A 59 13.94 1.97 1.63
C LYS A 59 12.54 1.44 1.31
N TYR A 60 11.89 2.09 0.33
CA TYR A 60 10.57 1.70 -0.16
C TYR A 60 10.60 0.56 -1.19
N GLU A 61 11.66 0.52 -2.00
CA GLU A 61 11.76 -0.40 -3.13
C GLU A 61 11.62 -1.85 -2.70
N ASN A 62 10.62 -2.53 -3.28
CA ASN A 62 10.33 -3.93 -3.05
C ASN A 62 10.29 -4.29 -1.55
N CYS A 63 9.75 -3.38 -0.72
CA CYS A 63 9.53 -3.61 0.70
C CYS A 63 8.20 -4.37 0.88
N PRO A 64 8.23 -5.68 1.22
CA PRO A 64 7.01 -6.49 1.31
C PRO A 64 6.08 -6.02 2.43
N ILE A 65 6.65 -5.46 3.51
CA ILE A 65 5.89 -4.92 4.64
C ILE A 65 5.08 -3.69 4.22
N PHE A 66 5.73 -2.74 3.53
CA PHE A 66 5.06 -1.52 3.09
C PHE A 66 4.03 -1.81 2.00
N LEU A 67 4.33 -2.72 1.07
CA LEU A 67 3.37 -3.20 0.09
C LEU A 67 2.16 -3.83 0.79
N GLY A 68 2.38 -4.77 1.71
CA GLY A 68 1.30 -5.41 2.48
C GLY A 68 0.43 -4.40 3.25
N TYR A 69 1.05 -3.36 3.84
CA TYR A 69 0.31 -2.27 4.47
C TYR A 69 -0.63 -1.55 3.49
N LEU A 70 -0.14 -1.16 2.31
CA LEU A 70 -0.95 -0.51 1.28
C LEU A 70 -2.04 -1.44 0.75
N GLU A 71 -1.73 -2.73 0.56
CA GLU A 71 -2.72 -3.73 0.16
C GLU A 71 -3.87 -3.82 1.16
N ASN A 72 -3.56 -3.88 2.45
CA ASN A 72 -4.54 -3.93 3.52
C ASN A 72 -5.38 -2.66 3.55
N LYS A 73 -4.77 -1.48 3.41
CA LYS A 73 -5.49 -0.20 3.34
C LYS A 73 -6.41 -0.11 2.13
N TYR A 74 -5.98 -0.58 0.96
CA TYR A 74 -6.83 -0.67 -0.22
C TYR A 74 -8.07 -1.53 0.06
N GLN A 75 -7.89 -2.73 0.62
CA GLN A 75 -9.01 -3.62 0.96
C GLN A 75 -9.94 -2.99 2.00
N GLU A 76 -9.38 -2.35 3.03
CA GLU A 76 -10.15 -1.65 4.06
C GLU A 76 -11.02 -0.54 3.46
N ILE A 77 -10.45 0.32 2.62
CA ILE A 77 -11.16 1.47 2.02
C ILE A 77 -12.24 0.99 1.04
N THR A 78 -11.90 0.04 0.16
CA THR A 78 -12.83 -0.50 -0.85
C THR A 78 -13.96 -1.32 -0.24
N SER A 79 -13.70 -2.11 0.81
CA SER A 79 -14.74 -2.84 1.54
C SER A 79 -15.74 -1.90 2.21
N LYS A 80 -15.28 -0.74 2.69
CA LYS A 80 -16.11 0.34 3.24
C LYS A 80 -16.80 1.17 2.14
N LYS A 81 -16.61 0.83 0.85
CA LYS A 81 -17.11 1.59 -0.32
C LYS A 81 -16.71 3.08 -0.30
N LYS A 82 -15.58 3.41 0.33
CA LYS A 82 -15.04 4.77 0.35
C LYS A 82 -14.19 5.02 -0.91
N MET A 83 -14.06 6.29 -1.27
CA MET A 83 -13.15 6.74 -2.33
C MET A 83 -11.71 6.42 -1.94
N LEU A 84 -10.92 5.94 -2.89
CA LEU A 84 -9.50 5.73 -2.69
C LEU A 84 -8.78 7.08 -2.66
N PRO A 85 -7.90 7.33 -1.67
CA PRO A 85 -7.13 8.55 -1.63
C PRO A 85 -6.17 8.61 -2.82
N MET A 86 -5.91 9.84 -3.26
CA MET A 86 -5.01 10.12 -4.38
C MET A 86 -3.60 10.44 -3.92
N ASP A 87 -3.42 10.78 -2.64
CA ASP A 87 -2.15 11.05 -2.02
C ASP A 87 -1.89 10.15 -0.81
N PHE A 88 -0.61 9.87 -0.53
CA PHE A 88 -0.20 9.07 0.62
C PHE A 88 -0.49 9.77 1.95
N LEU A 89 -0.38 11.10 2.03
CA LEU A 89 -0.69 11.84 3.26
C LEU A 89 -2.18 11.74 3.62
N ASP A 90 -3.05 11.60 2.62
CA ASP A 90 -4.48 11.43 2.83
C ASP A 90 -4.82 10.08 3.47
N LEU A 91 -3.94 9.07 3.40
CA LEU A 91 -4.19 7.77 4.05
C LEU A 91 -4.40 7.89 5.56
N ALA A 92 -3.78 8.90 6.20
CA ALA A 92 -3.95 9.14 7.64
C ALA A 92 -5.38 9.54 8.01
N GLN A 93 -6.17 10.06 7.06
CA GLN A 93 -7.57 10.46 7.29
C GLN A 93 -8.56 9.26 7.24
N TYR A 94 -8.07 8.08 6.84
CA TYR A 94 -8.87 6.85 6.73
C TYR A 94 -8.52 5.82 7.83
N ALA A 95 -7.77 6.24 8.85
CA ALA A 95 -7.49 5.46 10.06
C ALA A 95 -8.72 5.41 10.99
#